data_AF-A0A0K0Y2V7-F1
#
_entry.id   AF-A0A0K0Y2V7-F1
#
_cell.length_a   1.000
_cell.length_b   1.000
_cell.length_c   1.000
_cell.angle_alpha   90.00
_cell.angle_beta   90.00
_cell.angle_gamma   90.00
#
_symmetry.space_group_name_H-M   'P 1'
#
loop_
_entity.id
_entity.type
_entity.pdbx_description
1 polymer ?
#
loop_
_entity_poly.entity_id
_entity_poly.type
_entity_poly.pdbx_seq_one_letter_code
_entity_poly.pdbx_strand_id
1 'polypeptide(L)'
;MRVLAIILSLLATIAAADHGTETQQSGPSLGSQVWLDSFQAQIAQCYSPGGNTSRPVAFAAVSFQMAPNTRPFAQTIQLSAPSGRAGEAQALEAARRAITRCGQNGYDLPLDQFSQWQFVEIRFFYYVP
;
A
#
# COMPACT_ATOMS: atom_id res chain seq x y z
N MET A 1 23.71 60.07 18.14
CA MET A 1 23.39 59.07 19.19
C MET A 1 22.14 59.61 19.89
N ARG A 2 20.91 59.07 19.82
CA ARG A 2 20.41 57.70 19.76
C ARG A 2 19.01 57.69 19.11
N VAL A 3 18.87 56.85 18.08
CA VAL A 3 17.75 55.96 17.71
C VAL A 3 16.31 56.51 17.77
N LEU A 4 15.75 56.82 16.59
CA LEU A 4 14.30 56.88 16.33
C LEU A 4 13.70 55.47 16.37
N ALA A 5 12.64 55.29 17.16
CA ALA A 5 11.81 54.08 17.16
C ALA A 5 10.71 54.20 16.10
N ILE A 6 10.79 53.39 15.05
CA ILE A 6 9.76 53.29 14.01
C ILE A 6 8.70 52.29 14.46
N ILE A 7 7.46 52.77 14.51
CA ILE A 7 6.29 52.09 15.04
C ILE A 7 5.72 51.08 14.03
N LEU A 8 5.24 49.97 14.60
CA LEU A 8 4.65 48.74 14.06
C LEU A 8 3.91 48.81 12.72
N SER A 9 4.29 47.86 11.85
CA SER A 9 3.55 47.38 10.69
C SER A 9 2.31 46.57 11.12
N LEU A 10 1.13 46.86 10.54
CA LEU A 10 0.00 45.93 10.53
C LEU A 10 -0.50 45.77 9.08
N LEU A 11 -0.07 44.69 8.42
CA LEU A 11 -0.70 44.21 7.19
C LEU A 11 -1.72 43.15 7.61
N ALA A 12 -3.01 43.47 7.48
CA ALA A 12 -4.08 42.50 7.65
C ALA A 12 -4.02 41.50 6.49
N THR A 13 -3.66 40.25 6.79
CA THR A 13 -3.72 39.15 5.83
C THR A 13 -5.11 38.54 5.89
N ILE A 14 -5.89 38.71 4.84
CA ILE A 14 -7.17 38.01 4.67
C ILE A 14 -6.84 36.62 4.12
N ALA A 15 -6.94 35.60 4.97
CA ALA A 15 -6.95 34.23 4.53
C ALA A 15 -8.32 33.94 3.91
N ALA A 16 -8.40 33.92 2.58
CA ALA A 16 -9.54 33.33 1.89
C ALA A 16 -9.49 31.82 2.11
N ALA A 17 -10.45 31.31 2.89
CA ALA A 17 -10.77 29.90 2.91
C ALA A 17 -11.37 29.54 1.55
N ASP A 18 -10.62 28.83 0.72
CA ASP A 18 -11.16 28.17 -0.46
C ASP A 18 -11.46 26.72 -0.11
N HIS A 19 -12.71 26.33 -0.31
CA HIS A 19 -13.21 24.99 -0.08
C HIS A 19 -12.73 24.04 -1.17
N GLY A 20 -12.50 22.79 -0.79
CA GLY A 20 -12.85 21.67 -1.65
C GLY A 20 -11.80 21.27 -2.68
N THR A 21 -10.69 20.74 -2.22
CA THR A 21 -10.20 19.47 -2.78
C THR A 21 -9.48 18.72 -1.68
N GLU A 22 -10.28 18.20 -0.74
CA GLU A 22 -9.88 16.96 -0.07
C GLU A 22 -9.81 15.92 -1.19
N THR A 23 -8.65 15.86 -1.85
CA THR A 23 -8.17 14.61 -2.38
C THR A 23 -8.30 13.67 -1.20
N GLN A 24 -9.31 12.82 -1.29
CA GLN A 24 -9.60 11.77 -0.34
C GLN A 24 -8.36 10.88 -0.34
N GLN A 25 -7.34 11.31 0.42
CA GLN A 25 -6.26 10.49 0.87
C GLN A 25 -6.99 9.37 1.56
N SER A 26 -7.09 8.26 0.84
CA SER A 26 -7.46 6.97 1.38
C SER A 26 -6.33 6.56 2.31
N GLY A 27 -6.20 7.29 3.41
CA GLY A 27 -5.52 6.81 4.60
C GLY A 27 -6.32 5.60 5.04
N PRO A 28 -5.67 4.47 5.34
CA PRO A 28 -6.38 3.27 5.75
C PRO A 28 -7.28 3.62 6.93
N SER A 29 -8.59 3.52 6.74
CA SER A 29 -9.56 3.61 7.84
C SER A 29 -9.17 2.55 8.89
N LEU A 30 -9.35 2.80 10.18
CA LEU A 30 -8.95 1.84 11.22
C LEU A 30 -9.55 0.43 11.01
N GLY A 31 -10.71 0.31 10.35
CA GLY A 31 -11.30 -0.97 9.92
C GLY A 31 -10.50 -1.71 8.83
N SER A 32 -9.82 -0.97 7.94
CA SER A 32 -8.92 -1.55 6.94
C SER A 32 -7.63 -2.11 7.52
N GLN A 33 -7.25 -1.77 8.76
CA GLN A 33 -5.98 -2.23 9.34
C GLN A 33 -6.07 -3.59 10.04
N VAL A 34 -7.17 -3.87 10.76
CA VAL A 34 -7.25 -5.09 11.61
C VAL A 34 -7.18 -6.39 10.80
N TRP A 35 -7.90 -6.48 9.68
CA TRP A 35 -7.84 -7.68 8.83
C TRP A 35 -6.56 -7.73 7.99
N LEU A 36 -6.02 -6.56 7.63
CA LEU A 36 -4.88 -6.44 6.74
C LEU A 36 -3.62 -7.04 7.35
N ASP A 37 -3.38 -6.85 8.65
CA ASP A 37 -2.21 -7.40 9.33
C ASP A 37 -2.21 -8.94 9.32
N SER A 38 -3.35 -9.56 9.68
CA SER A 38 -3.53 -11.02 9.61
C SER A 38 -3.41 -11.53 8.17
N PHE A 39 -3.99 -10.81 7.22
CA PHE A 39 -3.95 -11.17 5.80
C PHE A 39 -2.52 -11.11 5.23
N GLN A 40 -1.76 -10.07 5.56
CA GLN A 40 -0.35 -9.95 5.19
C GLN A 40 0.49 -11.08 5.82
N ALA A 41 0.22 -11.43 7.08
CA ALA A 41 0.90 -12.54 7.75
C ALA A 41 0.62 -13.89 7.06
N GLN A 42 -0.63 -14.15 6.65
CA GLN A 42 -0.99 -15.34 5.89
C GLN A 42 -0.27 -15.41 4.55
N ILE A 43 -0.20 -14.30 3.80
CA ILE A 43 0.55 -14.25 2.53
C ILE A 43 2.05 -14.47 2.76
N ALA A 44 2.61 -13.86 3.81
CA ALA A 44 4.03 -13.92 4.13
C ALA A 44 4.53 -15.37 4.33
N GLN A 45 3.67 -16.28 4.82
CA GLN A 45 4.00 -17.71 4.96
C GLN A 45 4.36 -18.39 3.63
N CYS A 46 3.87 -17.87 2.51
CA CYS A 46 4.16 -18.40 1.17
C CYS A 46 5.17 -17.56 0.40
N TYR A 47 5.56 -16.39 0.91
CA TYR A 47 6.38 -15.46 0.15
C TYR A 47 7.86 -15.84 0.17
N SER A 48 8.46 -15.86 -1.02
CA SER A 48 9.91 -15.94 -1.18
C SER A 48 10.33 -15.07 -2.36
N PRO A 49 11.02 -13.94 -2.13
CA PRO A 49 11.45 -13.03 -3.21
C PRO A 49 12.51 -13.66 -4.12
N GLY A 50 13.22 -14.69 -3.63
CA GLY A 50 14.47 -15.18 -4.24
C GLY A 50 15.60 -14.14 -4.15
N GLY A 51 16.82 -14.52 -4.55
CA GLY A 51 17.99 -13.61 -4.53
C GLY A 51 18.81 -13.67 -3.24
N ASN A 52 19.85 -12.83 -3.16
CA ASN A 52 20.80 -12.79 -2.04
C ASN A 52 20.41 -11.69 -1.03
N THR A 53 20.36 -12.05 0.25
CA THR A 53 20.00 -11.17 1.37
C THR A 53 20.99 -10.03 1.64
N SER A 54 22.20 -10.07 1.07
CA SER A 54 23.21 -9.00 1.16
C SER A 54 22.95 -7.83 0.20
N ARG A 55 21.92 -7.89 -0.64
CA ARG A 55 21.61 -6.85 -1.62
C ARG A 55 20.71 -5.76 -1.06
N PRO A 56 20.68 -4.57 -1.70
CA PRO A 56 19.70 -3.55 -1.38
C PRO A 56 18.27 -4.08 -1.49
N VAL A 57 17.41 -3.67 -0.55
CA VAL A 57 15.99 -4.03 -0.53
C VAL A 57 15.16 -2.94 -1.21
N ALA A 58 14.24 -3.34 -2.07
CA ALA A 58 13.20 -2.51 -2.65
C ALA A 58 11.82 -3.14 -2.43
N PHE A 59 10.76 -2.43 -2.79
CA PHE A 59 9.38 -2.89 -2.59
C PHE A 59 8.57 -2.72 -3.88
N ALA A 60 7.82 -3.75 -4.25
CA ALA A 60 6.86 -3.73 -5.35
C ALA A 60 5.44 -3.64 -4.78
N ALA A 61 4.66 -2.65 -5.20
CA ALA A 61 3.25 -2.56 -4.85
C ALA A 61 2.44 -3.43 -5.82
N VAL A 62 1.68 -4.37 -5.27
CA VAL A 62 0.90 -5.36 -6.03
C VAL A 62 -0.56 -5.25 -5.62
N SER A 63 -1.43 -5.10 -6.61
CA SER A 63 -2.88 -5.08 -6.42
C SER A 63 -3.56 -6.29 -7.05
N PHE A 64 -4.69 -6.67 -6.47
CA PHE A 64 -5.52 -7.78 -6.94
C PHE A 64 -6.93 -7.72 -6.36
N GLN A 65 -7.83 -8.49 -6.98
CA GLN A 65 -9.22 -8.64 -6.55
C GLN A 65 -9.44 -9.94 -5.79
N MET A 66 -10.41 -9.92 -4.89
CA MET A 66 -10.82 -11.06 -4.08
C MET A 66 -12.26 -11.45 -4.39
N ALA A 67 -12.53 -12.75 -4.39
CA ALA A 67 -13.88 -13.30 -4.46
C ALA A 67 -14.52 -13.33 -3.05
N PRO A 68 -15.86 -13.28 -2.94
CA PRO A 68 -16.56 -13.37 -1.64
C PRO A 68 -16.25 -14.62 -0.82
N ASN A 69 -15.73 -15.68 -1.45
CA ASN A 69 -15.26 -16.90 -0.79
C ASN A 69 -13.80 -16.81 -0.29
N THR A 70 -13.31 -15.58 -0.07
CA THR A 70 -11.97 -15.24 0.43
C THR A 70 -10.80 -15.72 -0.42
N ARG A 71 -11.02 -16.03 -1.70
CA ARG A 71 -9.98 -16.44 -2.65
C ARG A 71 -9.55 -15.31 -3.58
N PRO A 72 -8.26 -15.20 -3.93
CA PRO A 72 -7.79 -14.21 -4.88
C PRO A 72 -8.15 -14.60 -6.32
N PHE A 73 -8.51 -13.63 -7.15
CA PHE A 73 -8.57 -13.81 -8.59
C PHE A 73 -7.16 -13.72 -9.19
N ALA A 74 -6.51 -14.87 -9.41
CA ALA A 74 -5.10 -14.94 -9.82
C ALA A 74 -4.75 -14.09 -11.05
N GLN A 75 -5.66 -14.00 -12.02
CA GLN A 75 -5.51 -13.21 -13.25
C GLN A 75 -5.50 -11.68 -13.02
N THR A 76 -5.92 -11.22 -11.85
CA THR A 76 -5.96 -9.78 -11.52
C THR A 76 -4.72 -9.29 -10.78
N ILE A 77 -3.78 -10.19 -10.46
CA ILE A 77 -2.56 -9.86 -9.70
C ILE A 77 -1.57 -9.13 -10.60
N GLN A 78 -1.35 -7.85 -10.31
CA GLN A 78 -0.52 -6.96 -11.12
C GLN A 78 0.20 -5.92 -10.26
N LEU A 79 1.21 -5.26 -10.84
CA LEU A 79 1.83 -4.09 -10.22
C LEU A 79 0.84 -2.91 -10.24
N SER A 80 0.68 -2.24 -9.12
CA SER A 80 -0.15 -1.03 -9.03
C SER A 80 0.65 0.26 -9.24
N ALA A 81 1.92 0.26 -8.85
CA ALA A 81 2.86 1.36 -9.06
C ALA A 81 4.21 0.83 -9.58
N PRO A 82 4.32 0.54 -10.89
CA PRO A 82 5.57 0.08 -11.48
C PRO A 82 6.66 1.13 -11.35
N SER A 83 7.77 0.77 -10.71
CA SER A 83 8.94 1.65 -10.54
C SER A 83 9.95 1.52 -11.67
N GLY A 84 9.84 0.47 -12.49
CA GLY A 84 10.81 0.16 -13.55
C GLY A 84 12.17 -0.32 -13.02
N ARG A 85 12.26 -0.57 -11.71
CA ARG A 85 13.48 -1.06 -11.07
C ARG A 85 13.77 -2.50 -11.48
N ALA A 86 15.05 -2.82 -11.63
CA ALA A 86 15.47 -4.18 -11.90
C ALA A 86 15.02 -5.12 -10.76
N GLY A 87 14.51 -6.30 -11.12
CA GLY A 87 13.96 -7.28 -10.18
C GLY A 87 12.46 -7.11 -9.86
N GLU A 88 11.82 -6.01 -10.25
CA GLU A 88 10.40 -5.78 -9.98
C GLU A 88 9.48 -6.83 -10.63
N ALA A 89 9.78 -7.23 -11.87
CA ALA A 89 9.04 -8.31 -12.55
C ALA A 89 9.16 -9.66 -11.80
N GLN A 90 10.36 -9.98 -11.29
CA GLN A 90 10.57 -11.18 -10.49
C GLN A 90 9.82 -11.11 -9.16
N ALA A 91 9.76 -9.92 -8.55
CA ALA A 91 9.00 -9.67 -7.33
C ALA A 91 7.50 -9.88 -7.55
N LEU A 92 6.95 -9.41 -8.69
CA LEU A 92 5.55 -9.66 -9.07
C LEU A 92 5.26 -11.16 -9.20
N GLU A 93 6.13 -11.91 -9.87
CA GLU A 93 5.96 -13.36 -10.01
C GLU A 93 6.04 -14.09 -8.67
N ALA A 94 6.94 -13.66 -7.77
CA ALA A 94 7.01 -14.17 -6.41
C ALA A 94 5.73 -13.85 -5.60
N ALA A 95 5.23 -12.62 -5.70
CA ALA A 95 3.99 -12.20 -5.05
C ALA A 95 2.79 -13.01 -5.57
N ARG A 96 2.66 -13.17 -6.89
CA ARG A 96 1.59 -13.95 -7.52
C ARG A 96 1.57 -15.39 -7.01
N ARG A 97 2.73 -16.05 -6.96
CA ARG A 97 2.83 -17.41 -6.38
C ARG A 97 2.41 -17.44 -4.91
N ALA A 98 2.86 -16.48 -4.10
CA ALA A 98 2.53 -16.43 -2.68
C ALA A 98 1.02 -16.25 -2.45
N ILE A 99 0.43 -15.24 -3.11
CA ILE A 99 -0.99 -14.89 -3.02
C ILE A 99 -1.86 -16.09 -3.45
N THR A 100 -1.54 -16.70 -4.60
CA THR A 100 -2.32 -17.85 -5.08
C THR A 100 -2.12 -19.08 -4.18
N ARG A 101 -0.88 -19.41 -3.79
CA ARG A 101 -0.58 -20.63 -3.03
C ARG A 101 -1.22 -20.62 -1.65
N CYS A 102 -1.06 -19.54 -0.89
CA CYS A 102 -1.65 -19.40 0.45
C CYS A 102 -3.17 -19.20 0.36
N GLY A 103 -3.67 -18.57 -0.71
CA GLY A 103 -5.10 -18.35 -0.95
C GLY A 103 -5.86 -19.53 -1.56
N GLN A 104 -5.23 -20.69 -1.81
CA GLN A 104 -5.87 -21.83 -2.47
C GLN A 104 -7.13 -22.31 -1.75
N ASN A 105 -7.17 -22.21 -0.42
CA ASN A 105 -8.32 -22.60 0.40
C ASN A 105 -9.16 -21.40 0.85
N GLY A 106 -8.82 -20.19 0.42
CA GLY A 106 -9.31 -18.94 0.99
C GLY A 106 -8.43 -18.44 2.14
N TYR A 107 -8.50 -17.15 2.40
CA TYR A 107 -7.86 -16.50 3.55
C TYR A 107 -8.85 -16.35 4.72
N ASP A 108 -8.32 -16.22 5.93
CA ASP A 108 -9.09 -15.85 7.11
C ASP A 108 -9.40 -14.35 7.08
N LEU A 109 -10.55 -14.01 6.47
CA LEU A 109 -11.04 -12.66 6.30
C LEU A 109 -12.47 -12.55 6.86
N PRO A 110 -12.83 -11.42 7.50
CA PRO A 110 -14.18 -11.19 8.00
C PRO A 110 -15.20 -11.11 6.84
N LEU A 111 -16.07 -12.11 6.72
CA LEU A 111 -17.01 -12.24 5.60
C LEU A 111 -18.04 -11.12 5.53
N ASP A 112 -18.40 -10.55 6.68
CA ASP A 112 -19.30 -9.41 6.83
C ASP A 112 -18.69 -8.09 6.31
N GLN A 113 -17.39 -8.06 6.03
CA GLN A 113 -16.64 -6.87 5.61
C GLN A 113 -16.11 -6.98 4.18
N PHE A 114 -16.75 -7.76 3.30
CA PHE A 114 -16.30 -7.97 1.91
C PHE A 114 -15.94 -6.68 1.16
N SER A 115 -16.73 -5.61 1.34
CA SER A 115 -16.47 -4.31 0.71
C SER A 115 -15.10 -3.71 1.06
N GLN A 116 -14.51 -4.09 2.19
CA GLN A 116 -13.21 -3.59 2.64
C GLN A 116 -12.01 -4.34 2.03
N TRP A 117 -12.19 -5.60 1.62
CA TRP A 117 -11.09 -6.46 1.17
C TRP A 117 -11.28 -7.05 -0.24
N GLN A 118 -12.38 -6.72 -0.93
CA GLN A 118 -12.60 -7.13 -2.33
C GLN A 118 -11.53 -6.58 -3.31
N PHE A 119 -10.88 -5.47 -2.96
CA PHE A 119 -9.73 -4.91 -3.66
C PHE A 119 -8.60 -4.74 -2.64
N VAL A 120 -7.43 -5.29 -2.95
CA VAL A 120 -6.28 -5.26 -2.05
C VAL A 120 -5.06 -4.71 -2.77
N GLU A 121 -4.27 -3.91 -2.07
CA GLU A 121 -2.91 -3.51 -2.46
C GLU A 121 -1.94 -3.84 -1.31
N ILE A 122 -0.88 -4.58 -1.61
CA ILE A 122 0.16 -4.98 -0.64
C ILE A 122 1.54 -4.74 -1.25
N ARG A 123 2.50 -4.38 -0.40
CA ARG A 123 3.89 -4.19 -0.80
C ARG A 123 4.72 -5.43 -0.47
N PHE A 124 5.45 -5.92 -1.47
CA PHE A 124 6.34 -7.07 -1.34
C PHE A 124 7.79 -6.62 -1.44
N PHE A 125 8.60 -6.98 -0.45
CA PHE A 125 10.03 -6.67 -0.47
C PHE A 125 10.77 -7.58 -1.46
N TYR A 126 11.77 -7.06 -2.17
CA TYR A 126 12.62 -7.85 -3.04
C TYR A 126 14.06 -7.32 -3.03
N TYR A 127 15.00 -8.16 -3.46
CA TYR A 127 16.41 -7.82 -3.52
C TYR A 127 16.80 -7.32 -4.91
N VAL A 128 17.33 -6.09 -4.97
CA VAL A 128 17.73 -5.45 -6.23
C VAL A 128 19.01 -6.09 -6.78
N PRO A 129 19.06 -6.45 -8.08
CA PRO A 129 20.17 -6.27 -9.02
C PRO A 129 21.60 -6.02 -8.51
#